data_AF-A0A2E8DVI6-F1
#
_entry.id   AF-A0A2E8DVI6-F1
#
_cell.length_a   1.000
_cell.length_b   1.000
_cell.length_c   1.000
_cell.angle_alpha   90.00
_cell.angle_beta   90.00
_cell.angle_gamma   90.00
#
_symmetry.space_group_name_H-M   'P 1'
#
loop_
_entity.id
_entity.type
_entity.pdbx_description
1 polymer ?
#
loop_
_entity_poly.entity_id
_entity_poly.type
_entity_poly.pdbx_seq_one_letter_code
_entity_poly.pdbx_strand_id
1 'polypeptide(L)'
;MDKPNPTSFSEISSQPESATVGPRPESNDLLEPLAESTSDRHFTSQLIHHGEQTGYHVTPISQDKSAPGYQRPGNLNNPTVATLLRKVMKMEGTEAAPAGSCGMSIISQTYLSLLKPGDRVVVHRCNYDWAMNLFRDYLPSWGVEVEFVDFGDPENLAKSLEAKPAKFVHWGTLR
;
A
#
# COMPACT_ATOMS: atom_id res chain seq x y z
N MET A 1 -7.20 50.45 11.86
CA MET A 1 -7.58 49.46 10.83
C MET A 1 -8.00 48.21 11.57
N ASP A 2 -9.31 48.05 11.72
CA ASP A 2 -9.96 47.04 12.56
C ASP A 2 -10.31 45.82 11.71
N LYS A 3 -10.08 44.60 12.22
CA LYS A 3 -10.31 43.35 11.48
C LYS A 3 -11.81 42.99 11.51
N PRO A 4 -12.40 42.43 10.43
CA PRO A 4 -13.79 42.00 10.45
C PRO A 4 -13.97 40.72 11.31
N ASN A 5 -15.05 40.73 12.10
CA ASN A 5 -15.46 39.73 13.09
C ASN A 5 -16.00 38.45 12.41
N PRO A 6 -15.73 37.22 12.90
CA PRO A 6 -16.28 35.99 12.32
C PRO A 6 -17.76 35.79 12.72
N THR A 7 -18.60 35.47 11.73
CA THR A 7 -20.04 35.19 11.87
C THR A 7 -20.30 34.02 12.83
N SER A 8 -21.30 34.17 13.71
CA SER A 8 -21.63 33.21 14.77
C SER A 8 -22.26 31.91 14.27
N PHE A 9 -21.96 30.82 14.99
CA PHE A 9 -22.38 29.42 14.76
C PHE A 9 -23.90 29.14 14.65
N SER A 10 -24.78 30.12 14.83
CA SER A 10 -26.25 29.95 14.85
C SER A 10 -26.91 29.86 13.48
N GLU A 11 -26.22 30.17 12.38
CA GLU A 11 -26.81 30.19 11.03
C GLU A 11 -26.77 28.82 10.31
N ILE A 12 -26.19 27.78 10.90
CA ILE A 12 -26.04 26.44 10.28
C ILE A 12 -27.30 25.55 10.47
N SER A 13 -28.31 26.03 11.20
CA SER A 13 -29.47 25.24 11.66
C SER A 13 -30.66 25.15 10.66
N SER A 14 -30.43 25.20 9.36
CA SER A 14 -31.50 24.98 8.37
C SER A 14 -31.06 24.01 7.27
N GLN A 15 -31.05 22.71 7.61
CA GLN A 15 -31.00 21.62 6.62
C GLN A 15 -32.40 20.96 6.60
N PRO A 16 -33.02 20.74 5.42
CA PRO A 16 -34.27 19.99 5.37
C PRO A 16 -34.03 18.49 5.63
N GLU A 17 -34.91 17.92 6.45
CA GLU A 17 -34.97 16.50 6.79
C GLU A 17 -35.23 15.59 5.58
N SER A 18 -34.62 14.40 5.62
CA SER A 18 -34.97 13.17 4.91
C SER A 18 -34.79 13.15 3.38
N ALA A 19 -33.57 12.83 2.94
CA ALA A 19 -33.37 12.11 1.69
C ALA A 19 -33.36 10.61 2.01
N THR A 20 -34.43 9.91 1.64
CA THR A 20 -34.57 8.46 1.76
C THR A 20 -33.41 7.74 1.09
N VAL A 21 -32.65 6.96 1.85
CA VAL A 21 -31.63 6.05 1.34
C VAL A 21 -32.33 5.00 0.48
N GLY A 22 -32.22 5.11 -0.84
CA GLY A 22 -32.60 4.04 -1.76
C GLY A 22 -31.76 2.79 -1.46
N PRO A 23 -32.30 1.57 -1.66
CA PRO A 23 -31.57 0.35 -1.37
C PRO A 23 -30.27 0.32 -2.17
N ARG A 24 -29.15 0.04 -1.48
CA ARG A 24 -27.86 -0.27 -2.10
C ARG A 24 -28.12 -1.33 -3.17
N PRO A 25 -27.81 -1.10 -4.45
CA PRO A 25 -27.90 -2.16 -5.45
C PRO A 25 -27.04 -3.31 -4.93
N GLU A 26 -27.64 -4.50 -4.83
CA GLU A 26 -26.92 -5.68 -4.41
C GLU A 26 -25.65 -5.78 -5.25
N SER A 27 -24.53 -6.05 -4.58
CA SER A 27 -23.22 -6.16 -5.18
C SER A 27 -23.20 -7.38 -6.09
N ASN A 28 -23.79 -7.24 -7.27
CA ASN A 28 -23.56 -8.13 -8.38
C ASN A 28 -22.09 -7.96 -8.73
N ASP A 29 -21.37 -9.00 -8.34
CA ASP A 29 -20.03 -9.37 -8.70
C ASP A 29 -19.46 -8.47 -9.81
N LEU A 30 -18.41 -7.70 -9.48
CA LEU A 30 -17.65 -6.89 -10.45
C LEU A 30 -16.90 -7.75 -11.50
N LEU A 31 -17.23 -9.04 -11.54
CA LEU A 31 -16.88 -10.04 -12.51
C LEU A 31 -18.00 -10.18 -13.57
N GLU A 32 -18.53 -9.06 -14.10
CA GLU A 32 -19.20 -9.11 -15.39
C GLU A 32 -18.30 -9.81 -16.44
N PRO A 33 -18.87 -10.43 -17.50
CA PRO A 33 -18.14 -11.34 -18.38
C PRO A 33 -16.85 -10.67 -18.86
N LEU A 34 -15.74 -11.20 -18.39
CA LEU A 34 -14.40 -10.68 -18.63
C LEU A 34 -14.23 -10.46 -20.13
N ALA A 35 -13.73 -9.28 -20.53
CA ALA A 35 -13.06 -9.19 -21.82
C ALA A 35 -11.96 -10.27 -21.79
N GLU A 36 -12.11 -11.33 -22.59
CA GLU A 36 -11.16 -12.43 -22.62
C GLU A 36 -9.83 -11.92 -23.20
N SER A 37 -8.79 -11.99 -22.38
CA SER A 37 -7.41 -11.80 -22.85
C SER A 37 -7.07 -12.93 -23.79
N THR A 38 -6.64 -12.62 -25.02
CA THR A 38 -6.13 -13.60 -25.99
C THR A 38 -4.71 -14.09 -25.64
N SER A 39 -4.11 -13.56 -24.57
CA SER A 39 -2.90 -14.10 -24.00
C SER A 39 -3.27 -15.03 -22.84
N ASP A 40 -2.50 -16.11 -22.63
CA ASP A 40 -2.57 -16.99 -21.46
C ASP A 40 -2.35 -16.28 -20.10
N ARG A 41 -2.30 -14.93 -20.11
CA ARG A 41 -2.21 -14.05 -18.97
C ARG A 41 -3.53 -13.25 -18.92
N HIS A 42 -4.39 -13.57 -17.97
CA HIS A 42 -5.68 -12.92 -17.76
C HIS A 42 -5.56 -11.51 -17.11
N PHE A 43 -4.69 -10.65 -17.64
CA PHE A 43 -4.59 -9.27 -17.17
C PHE A 43 -5.38 -8.33 -18.08
N THR A 44 -6.66 -8.13 -17.78
CA THR A 44 -7.44 -7.02 -18.37
C THR A 44 -7.70 -5.96 -17.31
N SER A 45 -7.48 -4.69 -17.69
CA SER A 45 -7.80 -3.54 -16.84
C SER A 45 -8.91 -2.74 -17.50
N GLN A 46 -10.13 -2.86 -16.97
CA GLN A 46 -11.19 -1.90 -17.30
C GLN A 46 -10.96 -0.60 -16.52
N LEU A 47 -11.42 0.52 -17.06
CA LEU A 47 -11.43 1.80 -16.35
C LEU A 47 -12.44 1.71 -15.20
N ILE A 48 -11.94 1.65 -13.97
CA ILE A 48 -12.80 1.65 -12.78
C ILE A 48 -12.95 3.09 -12.32
N HIS A 49 -13.99 3.73 -12.82
CA HIS A 49 -14.39 5.05 -12.34
C HIS A 49 -15.25 4.88 -11.08
N HIS A 50 -15.06 5.73 -10.06
CA HIS A 50 -15.81 5.64 -8.80
C HIS A 50 -17.32 5.88 -8.96
N GLY A 51 -17.75 6.41 -10.13
CA GLY A 51 -19.11 6.93 -10.30
C GLY A 51 -19.39 8.12 -9.37
N GLU A 52 -20.46 8.84 -9.65
CA GLU A 52 -20.95 9.88 -8.73
C GLU A 52 -21.60 9.18 -7.53
N GLN A 53 -20.88 9.13 -6.40
CA GLN A 53 -21.44 8.72 -5.12
C GLN A 53 -21.76 9.96 -4.29
N THR A 54 -22.91 9.99 -3.63
CA THR A 54 -23.31 11.07 -2.72
C THR A 54 -22.20 11.33 -1.70
N GLY A 55 -21.59 12.52 -1.74
CA GLY A 55 -20.49 12.93 -0.85
C GLY A 55 -19.10 13.00 -1.52
N TYR A 56 -18.93 12.48 -2.74
CA TYR A 56 -17.69 12.55 -3.51
C TYR A 56 -17.92 13.39 -4.78
N HIS A 57 -17.20 14.51 -4.91
CA HIS A 57 -17.14 15.22 -6.19
C HIS A 57 -16.09 14.55 -7.09
N VAL A 58 -16.43 14.41 -8.38
CA VAL A 58 -15.49 13.95 -9.42
C VAL A 58 -14.38 14.99 -9.57
N THR A 59 -13.35 14.85 -8.75
CA THR A 59 -12.07 15.52 -8.93
C THR A 59 -11.05 14.49 -9.40
N PRO A 60 -10.05 14.86 -10.22
CA PRO A 60 -8.99 13.95 -10.68
C PRO A 60 -8.15 13.33 -9.54
N ILE A 61 -8.37 13.78 -8.31
CA ILE A 61 -7.85 13.24 -7.06
C ILE A 61 -9.08 12.75 -6.27
N SER A 62 -9.12 11.47 -5.90
CA SER A 62 -10.14 10.96 -4.97
C SER A 62 -10.07 11.76 -3.67
N GLN A 63 -11.16 12.42 -3.30
CA GLN A 63 -11.28 13.17 -2.05
C GLN A 63 -12.45 12.61 -1.26
N ASP A 64 -12.16 12.08 -0.08
CA ASP A 64 -13.15 11.58 0.85
C ASP A 64 -13.57 12.72 1.80
N LYS A 65 -14.87 13.00 1.88
CA LYS A 65 -15.45 13.98 2.81
C LYS A 65 -16.21 13.31 3.97
N SER A 66 -16.13 12.00 4.13
CA SER A 66 -16.92 11.24 5.11
C SER A 66 -16.50 11.44 6.58
N ALA A 67 -15.34 12.06 6.86
CA ALA A 67 -14.92 12.42 8.22
C ALA A 67 -14.54 13.91 8.34
N PRO A 68 -14.70 14.53 9.53
CA PRO A 68 -14.26 15.90 9.76
C PRO A 68 -12.73 16.01 9.67
N GLY A 69 -12.23 16.54 8.54
CA GLY A 69 -10.80 16.78 8.30
C GLY A 69 -10.44 16.70 6.81
N TYR A 70 -9.30 17.27 6.42
CA TYR A 70 -8.77 17.09 5.07
C TYR A 70 -8.14 15.70 4.97
N GLN A 71 -8.92 14.72 4.52
CA GLN A 71 -8.41 13.37 4.28
C GLN A 71 -8.11 13.21 2.79
N ARG A 72 -6.86 12.85 2.48
CA ARG A 72 -6.55 12.23 1.20
C ARG A 72 -6.76 10.74 1.40
N PRO A 73 -7.83 10.14 0.86
CA PRO A 73 -7.92 8.70 0.83
C PRO A 73 -6.70 8.21 0.05
N GLY A 74 -5.75 7.60 0.75
CA GLY A 74 -4.59 7.00 0.10
C GLY A 74 -5.02 5.84 -0.80
N ASN A 75 -4.08 4.94 -1.06
CA ASN A 75 -4.33 3.75 -1.90
C ASN A 75 -5.55 2.91 -1.49
N LEU A 76 -5.99 2.98 -0.22
CA LEU A 76 -7.13 2.20 0.28
C LEU A 76 -8.50 2.66 -0.24
N ASN A 77 -8.76 3.95 -0.48
CA ASN A 77 -10.06 4.41 -1.01
C ASN A 77 -9.96 4.92 -2.46
N ASN A 78 -8.91 4.52 -3.18
CA ASN A 78 -8.87 4.65 -4.63
C ASN A 78 -9.40 3.34 -5.25
N PRO A 79 -10.54 3.37 -5.97
CA PRO A 79 -11.20 2.15 -6.47
C PRO A 79 -10.36 1.39 -7.52
N THR A 80 -9.53 2.11 -8.28
CA THR A 80 -8.59 1.52 -9.25
C THR A 80 -7.50 0.74 -8.51
N VAL A 81 -6.92 1.34 -7.47
CA VAL A 81 -5.87 0.69 -6.67
C VAL A 81 -6.45 -0.47 -5.87
N ALA A 82 -7.64 -0.32 -5.28
CA ALA A 82 -8.33 -1.39 -4.57
C ALA A 82 -8.58 -2.62 -5.46
N THR A 83 -8.93 -2.40 -6.73
CA THR A 83 -9.14 -3.51 -7.67
C THR A 83 -7.84 -4.18 -8.10
N LEU A 84 -6.78 -3.39 -8.35
CA LEU A 84 -5.44 -3.93 -8.57
C LEU A 84 -5.01 -4.83 -7.40
N LEU A 85 -5.12 -4.32 -6.17
CA LEU A 85 -4.72 -5.05 -4.96
C LEU A 85 -5.53 -6.33 -4.77
N ARG A 86 -6.84 -6.30 -5.00
CA ARG A 86 -7.68 -7.52 -4.96
C ARG A 86 -7.22 -8.60 -5.94
N LYS A 87 -6.83 -8.21 -7.16
CA LYS A 87 -6.30 -9.16 -8.16
C LYS A 87 -4.95 -9.72 -7.72
N VAL A 88 -4.04 -8.88 -7.24
CA VAL A 88 -2.72 -9.30 -6.72
C VAL A 88 -2.89 -10.25 -5.54
N MET A 89 -3.73 -9.91 -4.56
CA MET A 89 -4.03 -10.78 -3.41
C MET A 89 -4.55 -12.14 -3.83
N LYS A 90 -5.45 -12.20 -4.83
CA LYS A 90 -5.95 -13.47 -5.37
C LYS A 90 -4.87 -14.29 -6.08
N MET A 91 -3.94 -13.63 -6.78
CA MET A 91 -2.84 -14.30 -7.49
C MET A 91 -1.77 -14.84 -6.53
N GLU A 92 -1.43 -14.07 -5.50
CA GLU A 92 -0.41 -14.43 -4.50
C GLU A 92 -0.98 -15.26 -3.35
N GLY A 93 -2.31 -15.39 -3.24
CA GLY A 93 -2.98 -16.09 -2.15
C GLY A 93 -2.84 -15.40 -0.79
N THR A 94 -2.69 -14.06 -0.78
CA THR A 94 -2.45 -13.29 0.44
C THR A 94 -3.71 -12.58 0.95
N GLU A 95 -3.78 -12.34 2.25
CA GLU A 95 -4.89 -11.62 2.90
C GLU A 95 -4.85 -10.10 2.67
N ALA A 96 -3.65 -9.57 2.42
CA ALA A 96 -3.40 -8.15 2.21
C ALA A 96 -2.28 -7.94 1.18
N ALA A 97 -2.36 -6.83 0.46
CA ALA A 97 -1.30 -6.38 -0.44
C ALA A 97 -1.16 -4.85 -0.34
N PRO A 98 0.05 -4.32 -0.10
CA PRO A 98 0.32 -2.89 -0.19
C PRO A 98 0.54 -2.47 -1.64
N ALA A 99 0.13 -1.24 -1.98
CA ALA A 99 0.52 -0.57 -3.22
C ALA A 99 1.52 0.55 -2.91
N GLY A 100 2.55 0.69 -3.74
CA GLY A 100 3.53 1.78 -3.67
C GLY A 100 3.78 2.38 -5.05
N SER A 101 4.54 3.47 -5.10
CA SER A 101 4.88 4.16 -6.37
C SER A 101 5.89 3.37 -7.21
N CYS A 102 6.74 2.58 -6.56
CA CYS A 102 7.69 1.67 -7.20
C CYS A 102 8.03 0.49 -6.27
N GLY A 103 8.68 -0.55 -6.80
CA GLY A 103 9.10 -1.71 -6.01
C GLY A 103 9.98 -1.34 -4.81
N MET A 104 10.94 -0.44 -5.00
CA MET A 104 11.79 0.05 -3.90
C MET A 104 11.02 0.80 -2.82
N SER A 105 9.92 1.50 -3.17
CA SER A 105 9.09 2.16 -2.15
C SER A 105 8.47 1.15 -1.19
N ILE A 106 8.02 0.00 -1.71
CA ILE A 106 7.41 -1.07 -0.91
C ILE A 106 8.48 -1.77 -0.07
N ILE A 107 9.64 -2.06 -0.66
CA ILE A 107 10.78 -2.67 0.05
C ILE A 107 11.21 -1.77 1.21
N SER A 108 11.48 -0.49 0.96
CA SER A 108 11.89 0.46 1.99
C SER A 108 10.82 0.66 3.05
N GLN A 109 9.54 0.78 2.66
CA GLN A 109 8.43 0.91 3.61
C GLN A 109 8.32 -0.32 4.52
N THR A 110 8.54 -1.52 3.99
CA THR A 110 8.53 -2.76 4.77
C THR A 110 9.58 -2.73 5.87
N TYR A 111 10.83 -2.38 5.53
CA TYR A 111 11.91 -2.28 6.51
C TYR A 111 11.68 -1.16 7.52
N LEU A 112 11.33 0.04 7.05
CA LEU A 112 11.11 1.20 7.92
C LEU A 112 9.93 1.01 8.89
N SER A 113 8.91 0.25 8.50
CA SER A 113 7.73 0.03 9.35
C SER A 113 7.99 -1.01 10.45
N LEU A 114 8.94 -1.92 10.25
CA LEU A 114 9.12 -3.10 11.09
C LEU A 114 10.42 -3.10 11.88
N LEU A 115 11.45 -2.42 11.38
CA LEU A 115 12.76 -2.31 12.03
C LEU A 115 12.83 -1.13 12.99
N LYS A 116 13.68 -1.29 14.00
CA LYS A 116 14.11 -0.26 14.94
C LYS A 116 15.63 -0.26 15.03
N PRO A 117 16.26 0.86 15.47
CA PRO A 117 17.69 0.86 15.77
C PRO A 117 18.04 -0.26 16.75
N GLY A 118 19.11 -1.00 16.45
CA GLY A 118 19.54 -2.20 17.18
C GLY A 118 19.01 -3.53 16.64
N ASP A 119 18.01 -3.51 15.75
CA ASP A 119 17.56 -4.72 15.06
C ASP A 119 18.63 -5.21 14.07
N ARG A 120 18.66 -6.53 13.83
CA ARG A 120 19.56 -7.18 12.86
C ARG A 120 18.81 -7.74 11.65
N VAL A 121 19.39 -7.55 10.47
CA VAL A 121 18.93 -8.08 9.18
C VAL A 121 20.05 -8.88 8.52
N VAL A 122 19.74 -10.07 8.04
CA VAL A 122 20.64 -10.89 7.23
C VAL A 122 20.19 -10.82 5.78
N VAL A 123 21.12 -10.53 4.86
CA VAL A 123 20.82 -10.24 3.46
C VAL A 123 21.67 -11.13 2.56
N HIS A 124 21.05 -11.70 1.52
CA HIS A 124 21.78 -12.44 0.50
C HIS A 124 22.78 -11.54 -0.24
N ARG A 125 23.97 -12.03 -0.55
CA ARG A 125 24.97 -11.27 -1.32
C ARG A 125 24.53 -10.92 -2.74
N CYS A 126 23.70 -11.74 -3.38
CA CYS A 126 23.16 -11.46 -4.71
C CYS A 126 21.76 -10.87 -4.62
N ASN A 127 21.66 -9.55 -4.69
CA ASN A 127 20.39 -8.83 -4.69
C ASN A 127 20.40 -7.69 -5.69
N TYR A 128 19.20 -7.18 -6.02
CA TYR A 128 19.03 -6.00 -6.85
C TYR A 128 19.80 -4.79 -6.29
N ASP A 129 20.56 -4.09 -7.14
CA ASP A 129 21.52 -3.05 -6.73
C ASP A 129 20.93 -1.95 -5.86
N TRP A 130 19.72 -1.48 -6.16
CA TRP A 130 19.10 -0.44 -5.33
C TRP A 130 18.69 -0.95 -3.95
N ALA A 131 18.34 -2.24 -3.83
CA ALA A 131 18.14 -2.86 -2.54
C ALA A 131 19.47 -3.00 -1.80
N MET A 132 20.57 -3.33 -2.50
CA MET A 132 21.91 -3.37 -1.89
C MET A 132 22.32 -2.01 -1.31
N ASN A 133 22.00 -0.89 -1.98
CA ASN A 133 22.24 0.44 -1.42
C ASN A 133 21.46 0.66 -0.12
N LEU A 134 20.18 0.27 -0.07
CA LEU A 134 19.36 0.32 1.16
C LEU A 134 20.03 -0.42 2.32
N PHE A 135 20.50 -1.64 2.08
CA PHE A 135 21.11 -2.48 3.11
C PHE A 135 22.52 -2.05 3.51
N ARG A 136 23.32 -1.56 2.56
CA ARG A 136 24.72 -1.21 2.82
C ARG A 136 24.87 0.16 3.48
N ASP A 137 24.09 1.14 3.02
CA ASP A 137 24.32 2.54 3.39
C ASP A 137 23.22 3.09 4.30
N TYR A 138 21.95 2.88 3.94
CA TYR A 138 20.83 3.53 4.62
C TYR A 138 20.46 2.87 5.95
N LEU A 139 20.21 1.56 5.97
CA LEU A 139 19.82 0.86 7.20
C LEU A 139 20.90 0.98 8.31
N PRO A 140 22.21 0.81 8.03
CA PRO A 140 23.24 1.01 9.04
C PRO A 140 23.29 2.46 9.56
N SER A 141 23.05 3.45 8.71
CA SER A 141 22.97 4.86 9.14
C SER A 141 21.81 5.13 10.11
N TRP A 142 20.76 4.32 10.07
CA TRP A 142 19.62 4.36 11.00
C TRP A 142 19.81 3.46 12.22
N GLY A 143 21.00 2.86 12.38
CA GLY A 143 21.35 2.03 13.53
C GLY A 143 20.87 0.58 13.44
N VAL A 144 20.51 0.09 12.26
CA VAL A 144 20.19 -1.33 12.03
C VAL A 144 21.47 -2.08 11.67
N GLU A 145 21.68 -3.24 12.27
CA GLU A 145 22.79 -4.13 11.93
C GLU A 145 22.46 -4.95 10.69
N VAL A 146 23.33 -4.89 9.67
CA VAL A 146 23.14 -5.61 8.42
C VAL A 146 24.31 -6.55 8.20
N GLU A 147 24.01 -7.83 7.97
CA GLU A 147 25.00 -8.85 7.64
C GLU A 147 24.72 -9.43 6.26
N PHE A 148 25.75 -9.45 5.41
CA PHE A 148 25.66 -10.05 4.08
C PHE A 148 26.18 -11.49 4.10
N VAL A 149 25.32 -12.43 3.73
CA VAL A 149 25.61 -13.87 3.75
C VAL A 149 25.34 -14.48 2.37
N ASP A 150 26.15 -15.46 1.99
CA ASP A 150 25.87 -16.22 0.76
C ASP A 150 24.89 -17.35 1.07
N PHE A 151 23.72 -17.31 0.44
CA PHE A 151 22.66 -18.30 0.58
C PHE A 151 22.76 -19.41 -0.46
N GLY A 152 23.77 -19.38 -1.34
CA GLY A 152 24.08 -20.51 -2.22
C GLY A 152 24.42 -21.79 -1.45
N ASP A 153 24.90 -21.65 -0.21
CA ASP A 153 25.03 -22.73 0.76
C ASP A 153 24.11 -22.43 1.97
N PRO A 154 23.02 -23.20 2.18
CA PRO A 154 22.10 -23.04 3.30
C PRO A 154 22.77 -23.08 4.68
N GLU A 155 23.89 -23.78 4.82
CA GLU A 155 24.65 -23.89 6.08
C GLU A 155 25.20 -22.53 6.54
N ASN A 156 25.50 -21.63 5.61
CA ASN A 156 25.98 -20.29 5.95
C ASN A 156 24.91 -19.46 6.64
N LEU A 157 23.66 -19.57 6.17
CA LEU A 157 22.53 -18.90 6.82
C LEU A 157 22.28 -19.51 8.20
N ALA A 158 22.29 -20.84 8.33
CA ALA A 158 22.11 -21.52 9.60
C ALA A 158 23.14 -21.05 10.65
N LYS A 159 24.43 -21.07 10.31
CA LYS A 159 25.52 -20.60 11.18
C LYS A 159 25.34 -19.14 11.59
N SER A 160 24.94 -18.28 10.65
CA SER A 160 24.70 -16.85 10.92
C SER A 160 23.54 -16.63 11.90
N LEU A 161 22.48 -17.44 11.80
CA LEU A 161 21.32 -17.37 12.71
C LEU A 161 21.60 -18.01 14.08
N GLU A 162 22.47 -19.03 14.16
CA GLU A 162 22.93 -19.62 15.42
C GLU A 162 23.83 -18.67 16.20
N ALA A 163 24.73 -17.95 15.53
CA ALA A 163 25.63 -16.99 16.16
C ALA A 163 24.88 -15.81 16.80
N LYS A 164 23.85 -15.32 16.12
CA LYS A 164 22.99 -14.24 16.59
C LYS A 164 21.63 -14.33 15.92
N PRO A 165 20.50 -14.09 16.62
CA PRO A 165 19.21 -14.03 15.97
C PRO A 165 19.12 -12.82 15.02
N ALA A 166 18.39 -12.98 13.91
CA ALA A 166 18.04 -11.90 13.00
C ALA A 166 16.53 -11.68 13.02
N LYS A 167 16.10 -10.43 12.88
CA LYS A 167 14.67 -10.09 12.78
C LYS A 167 14.14 -10.29 11.36
N PHE A 168 15.00 -10.08 10.36
CA PHE A 168 14.68 -10.30 8.95
C PHE A 168 15.80 -11.06 8.26
N VAL A 169 15.39 -11.90 7.30
CA VAL A 169 16.27 -12.53 6.32
C VAL A 169 15.76 -12.11 4.94
N HIS A 170 16.62 -11.53 4.09
CA HIS A 170 16.24 -11.02 2.78
C HIS A 170 17.01 -11.70 1.65
N TRP A 171 16.29 -12.15 0.63
CA TRP A 171 16.88 -12.65 -0.61
C TRP A 171 15.99 -12.37 -1.81
N GLY A 172 16.62 -12.15 -2.95
CA GLY A 172 16.02 -12.27 -4.27
C GLY A 172 16.51 -13.56 -4.92
N THR A 173 15.62 -14.25 -5.64
CA THR A 173 15.99 -15.37 -6.50
C THR A 173 15.76 -14.96 -7.94
N LEU A 174 16.81 -15.07 -8.75
CA LEU A 174 16.66 -15.08 -10.21
C LEU A 174 16.37 -16.53 -10.57
N ARG A 175 15.17 -16.78 -11.13
CA ARG A 175 14.88 -18.07 -11.76
C ARG A 175 15.67 -18.23 -13.05
#